data_AF-A0AAW1HPZ1-F1
#
_entry.id   AF-A0AAW1HPZ1-F1
#
_cell.length_a   1.000
_cell.length_b   1.000
_cell.length_c   1.000
_cell.angle_alpha   90.00
_cell.angle_beta   90.00
_cell.angle_gamma   90.00
#
_symmetry.space_group_name_H-M   'P 1'
#
loop_
_entity.id
_entity.type
_entity.pdbx_description
1 polymer ?
#
loop_
_entity_poly.entity_id
_entity_poly.type
_entity_poly.pdbx_seq_one_letter_code
_entity_poly.pdbx_strand_id
1 'polypeptide(L)'
;MGLSDRDIVALSGSHTLGKAHQDRSGFDGPFTKQPLKFDNSYYVELRKGDTPGLVKFPTDKVLTQDPVFRKYVQIYAQDEKTFFAHYAESHQKMSELGRPVKA
;
A
#
# COMPACT_ATOMS: atom_id res chain seq x y z
N MET A 1 9.03 5.43 -13.43
CA MET A 1 9.32 6.05 -12.12
C MET A 1 10.66 5.62 -11.53
N GLY A 2 11.27 4.50 -11.95
CA GLY A 2 12.59 4.08 -11.42
C GLY A 2 12.54 3.54 -9.98
N LEU A 3 11.35 3.11 -9.54
CA LEU A 3 11.10 2.53 -8.23
C LEU A 3 11.20 1.00 -8.31
N SER A 4 11.65 0.38 -7.22
CA SER A 4 11.75 -1.08 -7.11
C SER A 4 10.42 -1.73 -6.75
N ASP A 5 10.32 -3.06 -6.90
CA ASP A 5 9.15 -3.84 -6.49
C ASP A 5 8.80 -3.65 -5.01
N ARG A 6 9.81 -3.55 -4.14
CA ARG A 6 9.62 -3.24 -2.73
C ARG A 6 8.95 -1.87 -2.54
N ASP A 7 9.39 -0.88 -3.30
CA ASP A 7 8.87 0.48 -3.21
C ASP A 7 7.41 0.54 -3.71
N ILE A 8 7.07 -0.21 -4.77
CA ILE A 8 5.69 -0.37 -5.26
C ILE A 8 4.78 -0.91 -4.15
N VAL A 9 5.17 -2.03 -3.53
CA VAL A 9 4.34 -2.65 -2.48
C VAL A 9 4.24 -1.74 -1.25
N ALA A 10 5.36 -1.14 -0.83
CA ALA A 10 5.38 -0.22 0.31
C ALA A 10 4.44 0.97 0.09
N LEU A 11 4.55 1.65 -1.05
CA LEU A 11 3.70 2.79 -1.40
C LEU A 11 2.22 2.41 -1.53
N SER A 12 1.91 1.20 -1.99
CA SER A 12 0.52 0.71 -2.01
C SER A 12 -0.10 0.68 -0.61
N GLY A 13 0.71 0.50 0.43
CA GLY A 13 0.31 0.61 1.82
C GLY A 13 -0.26 1.97 2.24
N SER A 14 -0.11 3.04 1.45
CA SER A 14 -0.81 4.32 1.67
C SER A 14 -2.33 4.15 1.76
N HIS A 15 -2.90 3.14 1.08
CA HIS A 15 -4.32 2.79 1.18
C HIS A 15 -4.76 2.39 2.59
N THR A 16 -3.84 2.20 3.55
CA THR A 16 -4.22 2.06 4.97
C THR A 16 -5.03 3.28 5.46
N LEU A 17 -4.83 4.45 4.83
CA LEU A 17 -5.57 5.68 5.04
C LEU A 17 -6.65 5.91 3.96
N GLY A 18 -7.71 6.57 4.37
CA GLY A 18 -8.76 7.08 3.51
C GLY A 18 -9.73 6.00 3.00
N LYS A 19 -10.44 6.36 1.95
CA LYS A 19 -11.44 5.51 1.31
C LYS A 19 -11.61 5.86 -0.16
N ALA A 20 -12.13 4.90 -0.93
CA ALA A 20 -12.64 5.15 -2.26
C ALA A 20 -13.98 5.90 -2.19
N HIS A 21 -14.32 6.59 -3.29
CA HIS A 21 -15.53 7.39 -3.42
C HIS A 21 -16.14 7.16 -4.80
N GLN A 22 -17.41 6.74 -4.84
CA GLN A 22 -18.11 6.34 -6.06
C GLN A 22 -18.08 7.42 -7.16
N ASP A 23 -18.26 8.67 -6.76
CA ASP A 23 -18.30 9.85 -7.63
C ASP A 23 -16.92 10.28 -8.16
N ARG A 24 -15.83 9.68 -7.67
CA ARG A 24 -14.45 9.99 -8.09
C ARG A 24 -13.80 8.87 -8.88
N SER A 25 -13.85 7.64 -8.36
CA SER A 25 -13.16 6.49 -8.95
C SER A 25 -14.08 5.38 -9.42
N GLY A 26 -15.39 5.46 -9.15
CA GLY A 26 -16.34 4.38 -9.41
C GLY A 26 -16.29 3.22 -8.41
N PHE A 27 -15.45 3.31 -7.38
CA PHE A 27 -15.39 2.39 -6.24
C PHE A 27 -15.80 3.12 -4.96
N ASP A 28 -16.34 2.39 -3.98
CA ASP A 28 -16.75 2.98 -2.70
C ASP A 28 -16.29 2.14 -1.50
N GLY A 29 -15.95 2.84 -0.41
CA GLY A 29 -15.61 2.23 0.87
C GLY A 29 -14.13 2.35 1.28
N PRO A 30 -13.82 2.18 2.57
CA PRO A 30 -12.46 2.23 3.09
C PRO A 30 -11.70 0.92 2.82
N PHE A 31 -10.36 0.98 2.82
CA PHE A 31 -9.54 -0.23 2.68
C PHE A 31 -9.26 -0.90 4.03
N THR A 32 -9.40 -0.15 5.13
CA THR A 32 -9.17 -0.62 6.50
C THR A 32 -10.33 -0.22 7.41
N LYS A 33 -10.42 -0.85 8.58
CA LYS A 33 -11.45 -0.53 9.58
C LYS A 33 -11.21 0.81 10.27
N GLN A 34 -9.98 1.33 10.24
CA GLN A 34 -9.59 2.59 10.87
C GLN A 34 -8.93 3.51 9.81
N PRO A 35 -9.71 4.09 8.88
CA PRO A 35 -9.16 4.79 7.71
C PRO A 35 -8.43 6.10 8.03
N LEU A 36 -8.35 6.52 9.29
CA LEU A 36 -7.61 7.71 9.72
C LEU A 36 -6.35 7.35 10.53
N LYS A 37 -6.00 6.07 10.62
CA LYS A 37 -4.81 5.59 11.32
C LYS A 37 -3.81 5.05 10.32
N PHE A 38 -2.58 5.58 10.35
CA PHE A 38 -1.50 5.05 9.54
C PHE A 38 -0.85 3.88 10.27
N ASP A 39 -1.14 2.66 9.81
CA ASP A 39 -0.64 1.41 10.36
C ASP A 39 -0.56 0.32 9.26
N ASN A 40 -0.15 -0.90 9.59
CA ASN A 40 -0.02 -1.98 8.60
C ASN A 40 -1.33 -2.73 8.27
N SER A 41 -2.50 -2.25 8.72
CA SER A 41 -3.80 -2.94 8.59
C SER A 41 -4.17 -3.24 7.14
N TYR A 42 -3.75 -2.40 6.18
CA TYR A 42 -3.95 -2.65 4.75
C TYR A 42 -3.45 -4.04 4.33
N TYR A 43 -2.22 -4.41 4.70
CA TYR A 43 -1.65 -5.72 4.33
C TYR A 43 -2.30 -6.87 5.09
N VAL A 44 -2.68 -6.63 6.35
CA VAL A 44 -3.41 -7.61 7.18
C VAL A 44 -4.76 -7.94 6.55
N GLU A 45 -5.52 -6.92 6.11
CA GLU A 45 -6.81 -7.11 5.45
C GLU A 45 -6.65 -7.67 4.03
N LEU A 46 -5.61 -7.28 3.29
CA LEU A 46 -5.34 -7.77 1.95
C LEU A 46 -5.13 -9.30 1.94
N ARG A 47 -4.45 -9.84 2.95
CA ARG A 47 -4.24 -11.29 3.11
C ARG A 47 -5.51 -12.08 3.43
N LYS A 48 -6.58 -11.44 3.90
CA LYS A 48 -7.84 -12.10 4.26
C LYS A 48 -8.76 -12.34 3.05
N GLY A 49 -8.42 -11.85 1.86
CA GLY A 49 -9.33 -11.86 0.72
C GLY A 49 -10.41 -10.79 0.88
N ASP A 50 -11.59 -10.97 0.30
CA ASP A 50 -12.66 -9.95 0.38
C ASP A 50 -13.29 -9.89 1.78
N THR A 51 -13.38 -8.69 2.36
CA THR A 51 -13.95 -8.44 3.69
C THR A 51 -15.18 -7.55 3.53
N PRO A 52 -16.37 -7.92 4.05
CA PRO A 52 -17.56 -7.09 3.95
C PRO A 52 -17.32 -5.66 4.48
N GLY A 53 -17.72 -4.66 3.70
CA GLY A 53 -17.56 -3.25 4.05
C GLY A 53 -16.17 -2.65 3.80
N LEU A 54 -15.20 -3.45 3.34
CA LEU A 54 -13.89 -2.94 2.91
C LEU A 54 -13.71 -3.12 1.40
N VAL A 55 -13.07 -2.14 0.77
CA VAL A 55 -12.72 -2.18 -0.65
C VAL A 55 -11.32 -2.74 -0.85
N LYS A 56 -11.13 -3.49 -1.94
CA LYS A 56 -9.84 -3.93 -2.46
C LYS A 56 -9.87 -3.77 -3.97
N PHE A 57 -9.08 -2.85 -4.52
CA PHE A 57 -9.03 -2.67 -5.96
C PHE A 57 -8.38 -3.88 -6.64
N PRO A 58 -8.62 -4.10 -7.94
CA PRO A 58 -7.91 -5.12 -8.71
C PRO A 58 -6.39 -5.00 -8.57
N THR A 59 -5.86 -3.77 -8.54
CA THR A 59 -4.44 -3.46 -8.33
C THR A 59 -3.93 -3.91 -6.97
N ASP A 60 -4.72 -3.77 -5.89
CA ASP A 60 -4.36 -4.27 -4.56
C ASP A 60 -4.30 -5.80 -4.56
N LYS A 61 -5.29 -6.46 -5.18
CA LYS A 61 -5.38 -7.93 -5.20
C LYS A 61 -4.17 -8.56 -5.89
N VAL A 62 -3.66 -7.95 -6.96
CA VAL A 62 -2.48 -8.43 -7.69
C VAL A 62 -1.23 -8.51 -6.80
N LEU A 63 -1.08 -7.65 -5.78
CA LEU A 63 0.06 -7.69 -4.85
C LEU A 63 0.15 -9.01 -4.06
N THR A 64 -0.96 -9.75 -3.94
CA THR A 64 -0.98 -11.08 -3.30
C THR A 64 -0.81 -12.24 -4.27
N GLN A 65 -0.92 -11.98 -5.57
CA GLN A 65 -0.88 -12.99 -6.63
C GLN A 65 0.53 -13.10 -7.23
N ASP A 66 1.19 -11.95 -7.42
CA ASP A 66 2.57 -11.93 -7.91
C ASP A 66 3.55 -12.46 -6.85
N PRO A 67 4.44 -13.43 -7.18
CA PRO A 67 5.36 -14.02 -6.21
C PRO A 67 6.32 -13.03 -5.55
N VAL A 68 6.79 -12.02 -6.29
CA VAL A 68 7.74 -11.03 -5.79
C VAL A 68 7.04 -10.06 -4.85
N PHE A 69 5.87 -9.54 -5.25
CA PHE A 69 5.10 -8.63 -4.41
C PHE A 69 4.55 -9.31 -3.16
N ARG A 70 4.08 -10.56 -3.29
CA ARG A 70 3.48 -11.33 -2.20
C ARG A 70 4.43 -11.49 -1.02
N LYS A 71 5.74 -11.61 -1.27
CA LYS A 71 6.77 -11.64 -0.21
C LYS A 71 6.71 -10.38 0.65
N TYR A 72 6.66 -9.20 0.04
CA TYR A 72 6.60 -7.93 0.77
C TYR A 72 5.27 -7.74 1.50
N VAL A 73 4.15 -8.14 0.89
CA VAL A 73 2.84 -8.14 1.58
C VAL A 73 2.87 -9.00 2.84
N GLN A 74 3.51 -10.17 2.80
CA GLN A 74 3.64 -11.03 3.98
C GLN A 74 4.51 -10.40 5.06
N ILE A 75 5.65 -9.80 4.69
CA ILE A 75 6.55 -9.10 5.63
C ILE A 75 5.80 -7.96 6.30
N TYR A 76 5.17 -7.07 5.53
CA TYR A 76 4.51 -5.88 6.08
C TYR A 76 3.28 -6.21 6.92
N ALA A 77 2.56 -7.30 6.61
CA ALA A 77 1.47 -7.77 7.45
C ALA A 77 1.93 -8.34 8.80
N GLN A 78 3.19 -8.77 8.93
CA GLN A 78 3.75 -9.36 10.15
C GLN A 78 4.58 -8.34 10.96
N ASP A 79 5.22 -7.38 10.29
CA ASP A 79 6.11 -6.40 10.90
C ASP A 79 5.81 -4.99 10.39
N GLU A 80 5.06 -4.24 11.21
CA GLU A 80 4.73 -2.84 10.96
C GLU A 80 5.95 -1.93 10.95
N LYS A 81 6.99 -2.22 11.76
CA LYS A 81 8.19 -1.36 11.81
C LYS A 81 8.94 -1.43 10.49
N THR A 82 9.06 -2.64 9.94
CA THR A 82 9.65 -2.85 8.61
C THR A 82 8.82 -2.16 7.52
N PHE A 83 7.48 -2.22 7.60
CA PHE A 83 6.62 -1.44 6.70
C PHE A 83 6.91 0.05 6.78
N PHE A 84 6.93 0.65 7.98
CA PHE A 84 7.15 2.09 8.14
C PHE A 84 8.52 2.53 7.62
N ALA A 85 9.57 1.75 7.91
CA ALA A 85 10.92 2.04 7.41
C ALA A 85 10.97 2.07 5.88
N HIS A 86 10.42 1.04 5.22
CA HIS A 86 10.38 0.99 3.76
C HIS A 86 9.43 2.03 3.16
N TYR A 87 8.31 2.32 3.82
CA TYR A 87 7.38 3.35 3.37
C TYR A 87 8.04 4.73 3.37
N ALA A 88 8.74 5.10 4.45
CA ALA A 88 9.43 6.37 4.55
C ALA A 88 10.48 6.52 3.42
N GLU A 89 11.30 5.49 3.21
CA GLU A 89 12.30 5.48 2.14
C GLU A 89 11.65 5.60 0.74
N SER A 90 10.58 4.83 0.50
CA SER A 90 9.90 4.80 -0.80
C SER A 90 9.15 6.10 -1.09
N HIS A 91 8.50 6.67 -0.08
CA HIS A 91 7.76 7.93 -0.19
C HIS A 91 8.73 9.09 -0.44
N GLN A 92 9.89 9.11 0.24
CA GLN A 92 10.92 10.10 -0.05
C GLN A 92 11.39 9.99 -1.50
N LYS A 93 11.77 8.79 -1.96
CA LYS A 93 12.18 8.57 -3.36
C LYS A 93 11.13 9.08 -4.34
N MET A 94 9.87 8.73 -4.11
CA MET A 94 8.74 9.15 -4.94
C MET A 94 8.59 10.69 -4.96
N SER A 95 8.69 11.33 -3.79
CA SER A 95 8.54 12.78 -3.66
C SER A 95 9.69 13.58 -4.30
N GLU A 96 10.87 12.98 -4.43
CA GLU A 96 12.07 13.61 -4.98
C GLU A 96 12.35 13.21 -6.44
N LEU A 97 11.44 12.47 -7.10
CA LEU A 97 11.61 12.09 -8.50
C LEU A 97 11.82 13.31 -9.40
N GLY A 98 12.89 13.27 -10.21
CA GLY A 98 13.26 14.37 -11.10
C GLY A 98 14.07 15.49 -10.45
N ARG A 99 14.36 15.41 -9.14
CA ARG A 99 15.28 16.35 -8.48
C ARG A 99 16.71 16.14 -9.00
N PRO A 100 17.44 17.22 -9.37
CA PRO A 100 18.86 17.11 -9.68
C PRO A 100 19.61 16.58 -8.44
N VAL A 101 20.43 15.55 -8.63
CA VAL A 101 21.41 15.15 -7.61
C VAL A 101 22.52 16.19 -7.65
N LYS A 102 22.76 16.89 -6.54
CA LYS A 102 23.94 17.75 -6.44
C LYS A 102 25.17 16.84 -6.62
N ALA A 103 25.98 17.14 -7.63
CA ALA A 103 27.27 16.50 -7.86
C ALA A 103 28.20 16.71 -6.67
#